data_AF-F7NDM2-F1
#
_entry.id   AF-F7NDM2-F1
#
_cell.length_a   1.000
_cell.length_b   1.000
_cell.length_c   1.000
_cell.angle_alpha   90.00
_cell.angle_beta   90.00
_cell.angle_gamma   90.00
#
_symmetry.space_group_name_H-M   'P 1'
#
loop_
_entity.id
_entity.type
_entity.pdbx_description
1 polymer ?
#
loop_
_entity_poly.entity_id
_entity_poly.type
_entity_poly.pdbx_seq_one_letter_code
_entity_poly.pdbx_strand_id
1 'polypeptide(L)'
;MDYEIIIISNRPHLSREAQSCLAGLNSRILDGTNYPSFSKLVNEAIVSSWYEKIIICNDKARPTPAAVQKILTMLQDGWGLVGLYRFGFFGFKKDLIRKIGFFDERFIGGGYEDNDFTRRLKEANISYYESEEIDYIYLPTSWQYAKTNFTKNHFFKKWREEGNVTTRQMAEEDYPYDIGPLQNINFTTFDKSVLLPYNFRLKDMIMKTDLVD
;
A
#
# COMPACT_ATOMS: atom_id res chain seq x y z
N MET A 1 -5.28 -24.99 -0.82
CA MET A 1 -5.88 -23.86 -1.54
C MET A 1 -4.78 -22.85 -1.76
N ASP A 2 -4.68 -22.32 -2.98
CA ASP A 2 -3.50 -21.55 -3.41
C ASP A 2 -3.64 -20.05 -3.15
N TYR A 3 -4.78 -19.62 -2.60
CA TYR A 3 -5.08 -18.25 -2.20
C TYR A 3 -6.14 -18.20 -1.09
N GLU A 4 -6.27 -17.02 -0.47
CA GLU A 4 -7.39 -16.62 0.39
C GLU A 4 -7.87 -15.22 -0.01
N ILE A 5 -9.13 -14.90 0.29
CA ILE A 5 -9.71 -13.57 0.12
C ILE A 5 -10.07 -13.02 1.50
N ILE A 6 -9.42 -11.91 1.89
CA ILE A 6 -9.72 -11.23 3.14
C ILE A 6 -10.52 -9.98 2.83
N ILE A 7 -11.77 -9.96 3.28
CA ILE A 7 -12.68 -8.83 3.11
C ILE A 7 -12.45 -7.88 4.27
N ILE A 8 -11.67 -6.84 4.04
CA ILE A 8 -11.38 -5.80 5.04
C ILE A 8 -12.38 -4.65 4.94
N SER A 9 -13.01 -4.30 6.05
CA SER A 9 -13.97 -3.19 6.07
C SER A 9 -14.13 -2.61 7.46
N ASN A 10 -14.19 -1.29 7.56
CA ASN A 10 -14.69 -0.57 8.75
C ASN A 10 -16.22 -0.40 8.75
N ARG A 11 -16.91 -1.02 7.78
CA ARG A 11 -18.37 -1.02 7.60
C ARG A 11 -18.86 -2.49 7.55
N PRO A 12 -19.18 -3.11 8.71
CA PRO A 12 -19.47 -4.55 8.79
C PRO A 12 -20.66 -5.04 7.95
N HIS A 13 -21.63 -4.17 7.68
CA HIS A 13 -22.78 -4.54 6.85
C HIS A 13 -22.36 -4.80 5.39
N LEU A 14 -21.47 -3.98 4.84
CA LEU A 14 -20.96 -4.16 3.46
C LEU A 14 -20.06 -5.38 3.32
N SER A 15 -19.28 -5.72 4.35
CA SER A 15 -18.39 -6.90 4.28
C SER A 15 -19.15 -8.21 4.27
N ARG A 16 -20.31 -8.30 4.94
CA ARG A 16 -21.19 -9.48 4.90
C ARG A 16 -21.81 -9.68 3.51
N GLU A 17 -22.29 -8.62 2.90
CA GLU A 17 -22.82 -8.66 1.52
C GLU A 17 -21.73 -9.10 0.54
N ALA A 18 -20.54 -8.51 0.62
CA ALA A 18 -19.40 -8.91 -0.20
C ALA A 18 -19.02 -10.38 0.02
N GLN A 19 -19.04 -10.89 1.25
CA GLN A 19 -18.71 -12.29 1.53
C GLN A 19 -19.73 -13.24 0.90
N SER A 20 -21.01 -12.86 0.87
CA SER A 20 -22.07 -13.68 0.26
C SER A 20 -21.85 -13.88 -1.25
N CYS A 21 -21.29 -12.87 -1.93
CA CYS A 21 -20.91 -12.94 -3.35
C CYS A 21 -19.71 -13.88 -3.62
N LEU A 22 -18.96 -14.26 -2.57
CA LEU A 22 -17.80 -15.15 -2.65
C LEU A 22 -18.11 -16.57 -2.12
N ALA A 23 -19.39 -16.94 -2.08
CA ALA A 23 -19.81 -18.26 -1.62
C ALA A 23 -19.08 -19.39 -2.38
N GLY A 24 -18.47 -20.31 -1.63
CA GLY A 24 -17.67 -21.41 -2.16
C GLY A 24 -16.19 -21.09 -2.38
N LEU A 25 -15.77 -19.84 -2.20
CA LEU A 25 -14.35 -19.45 -2.22
C LEU A 25 -13.78 -19.36 -0.79
N ASN A 26 -12.46 -19.51 -0.68
CA ASN A 26 -11.73 -19.33 0.58
C ASN A 26 -11.75 -17.84 0.97
N SER A 27 -12.76 -17.42 1.73
CA SER A 27 -12.94 -16.02 2.11
C SER A 27 -13.31 -15.85 3.58
N ARG A 28 -12.78 -14.79 4.19
CA ARG A 28 -13.10 -14.39 5.57
C ARG A 28 -13.22 -12.88 5.68
N ILE A 29 -13.95 -12.42 6.69
CA ILE A 29 -14.08 -10.99 7.02
C ILE A 29 -13.03 -10.62 8.07
N LEU A 30 -12.42 -9.45 7.91
CA LEU A 30 -11.67 -8.77 8.95
C LEU A 30 -12.40 -7.46 9.27
N ASP A 31 -12.93 -7.37 10.49
CA ASP A 31 -13.70 -6.22 10.97
C ASP A 31 -12.77 -5.11 11.46
N GLY A 32 -12.80 -3.97 10.77
CA GLY A 32 -12.03 -2.78 11.06
C GLY A 32 -12.82 -1.63 11.69
N THR A 33 -14.02 -1.87 12.25
CA THR A 33 -14.94 -0.80 12.68
C THR A 33 -14.30 0.24 13.61
N ASN A 34 -13.38 -0.17 14.49
CA ASN A 34 -12.73 0.72 15.45
C ASN A 34 -11.28 1.08 15.07
N TYR A 35 -10.87 0.79 13.84
CA TYR A 35 -9.50 1.05 13.43
C TYR A 35 -9.31 2.53 13.11
N PRO A 36 -8.23 3.16 13.60
CA PRO A 36 -8.05 4.60 13.50
C PRO A 36 -7.61 5.06 12.10
N SER A 37 -7.12 4.15 11.26
CA SER A 37 -6.58 4.46 9.93
C SER A 37 -6.76 3.31 8.94
N PHE A 38 -6.68 3.65 7.66
CA PHE A 38 -6.60 2.67 6.58
C PHE A 38 -5.37 1.77 6.73
N SER A 39 -4.21 2.37 7.06
CA SER A 39 -2.96 1.64 7.32
C SER A 39 -3.13 0.52 8.34
N LYS A 40 -3.74 0.79 9.51
CA LYS A 40 -3.95 -0.24 10.54
C LYS A 40 -4.80 -1.40 10.02
N LEU A 41 -5.84 -1.11 9.23
CA LEU A 41 -6.70 -2.12 8.62
C LEU A 41 -5.95 -3.00 7.63
N VAL A 42 -5.15 -2.37 6.77
CA VAL A 42 -4.34 -3.07 5.78
C VAL A 42 -3.22 -3.88 6.44
N ASN A 43 -2.52 -3.32 7.41
CA ASN A 43 -1.45 -4.01 8.12
C ASN A 43 -1.97 -5.27 8.82
N GLU A 44 -3.09 -5.19 9.54
CA GLU A 44 -3.70 -6.37 10.18
C GLU A 44 -4.09 -7.45 9.14
N ALA A 45 -4.58 -7.04 7.97
CA ALA A 45 -4.91 -7.96 6.88
C ALA A 45 -3.65 -8.67 6.36
N ILE A 46 -2.56 -7.92 6.16
CA ILE A 46 -1.26 -8.45 5.73
C ILE A 46 -0.75 -9.46 6.76
N VAL A 47 -0.75 -9.10 8.04
CA VAL A 47 -0.23 -9.92 9.14
C VAL A 47 -1.04 -11.21 9.29
N SER A 48 -2.37 -11.11 9.22
CA SER A 48 -3.25 -12.27 9.37
C SER A 48 -3.24 -13.26 8.20
N SER A 49 -2.66 -12.88 7.05
CA SER A 49 -2.49 -13.78 5.90
C SER A 49 -1.22 -14.62 6.01
N TRP A 50 -1.24 -15.88 5.59
CA TRP A 50 -0.02 -16.71 5.52
C TRP A 50 0.72 -16.58 4.17
N TYR A 51 0.12 -15.92 3.19
CA TYR A 51 0.67 -15.83 1.83
C TYR A 51 1.70 -14.70 1.71
N GLU A 52 2.79 -14.97 0.98
CA GLU A 52 3.86 -14.00 0.74
C GLU A 52 3.45 -12.92 -0.27
N LYS A 53 2.65 -13.28 -1.28
CA LYS A 53 2.15 -12.35 -2.30
C LYS A 53 0.82 -11.77 -1.82
N ILE A 54 0.75 -10.46 -1.70
CA ILE A 54 -0.44 -9.73 -1.28
C ILE A 54 -0.95 -8.90 -2.46
N ILE A 55 -2.26 -8.94 -2.70
CA ILE A 55 -2.96 -8.05 -3.63
C ILE A 55 -4.06 -7.35 -2.85
N ILE A 56 -4.07 -6.02 -2.91
CA ILE A 56 -5.06 -5.16 -2.28
C ILE A 56 -5.93 -4.57 -3.37
N CYS A 57 -7.24 -4.65 -3.17
CA CYS A 57 -8.26 -4.12 -4.06
C CYS A 57 -9.27 -3.33 -3.24
N ASN A 58 -9.44 -2.04 -3.54
CA ASN A 58 -10.51 -1.27 -2.92
C ASN A 58 -11.87 -1.59 -3.58
N ASP A 59 -12.95 -1.08 -2.98
CA ASP A 59 -14.34 -1.32 -3.41
C ASP A 59 -14.72 -0.66 -4.75
N LYS A 60 -13.83 0.16 -5.32
CA LYS A 60 -14.04 0.95 -6.54
C LYS A 60 -13.30 0.39 -7.76
N ALA A 61 -12.21 -0.33 -7.52
CA ALA A 61 -11.48 -1.02 -8.57
C ALA A 61 -12.33 -2.14 -9.19
N ARG A 62 -12.21 -2.34 -10.50
CA ARG A 62 -12.88 -3.40 -11.25
C ARG A 62 -11.85 -4.24 -12.00
N PRO A 63 -11.00 -5.01 -11.28
CA PRO A 63 -9.96 -5.81 -11.90
C PRO A 63 -10.55 -7.01 -12.66
N THR A 64 -9.81 -7.46 -13.68
CA THR A 64 -10.08 -8.70 -14.41
C THR A 64 -9.09 -9.80 -13.97
N PRO A 65 -9.34 -11.08 -14.29
CA PRO A 65 -8.36 -12.15 -14.05
C PRO A 65 -6.99 -11.87 -14.71
N ALA A 66 -6.99 -11.21 -15.88
CA ALA A 66 -5.75 -10.81 -16.56
C ALA A 66 -4.95 -9.77 -15.76
N ALA A 67 -5.63 -8.84 -15.09
CA ALA A 67 -4.98 -7.85 -14.22
C ALA A 67 -4.32 -8.51 -13.00
N VAL A 68 -4.98 -9.49 -12.38
CA VAL A 68 -4.39 -10.29 -11.29
C VAL A 68 -3.15 -11.05 -11.79
N GLN A 69 -3.25 -11.71 -12.94
CA GLN A 69 -2.14 -12.46 -13.53
C GLN A 69 -0.95 -11.54 -13.85
N LYS A 70 -1.19 -10.34 -14.38
CA LYS A 70 -0.13 -9.36 -14.65
C LYS A 70 0.60 -8.96 -13.37
N ILE A 71 -0.10 -8.66 -12.28
CA ILE A 71 0.53 -8.38 -10.98
C ILE A 71 1.41 -9.57 -10.55
N LEU A 72 0.87 -10.79 -10.57
CA LEU A 72 1.61 -11.98 -10.14
C LEU A 72 2.88 -12.23 -10.96
N THR A 73 2.80 -12.06 -12.28
CA THR A 73 3.96 -12.18 -13.20
C THR A 73 5.00 -11.10 -12.89
N MET A 74 4.59 -9.84 -12.77
CA MET A 74 5.53 -8.75 -12.48
C MET A 74 6.20 -8.89 -11.11
N LEU A 75 5.47 -9.35 -10.09
CA LEU A 75 6.06 -9.67 -8.79
C LEU A 75 7.07 -10.84 -8.90
N GLN A 76 6.81 -11.82 -9.76
CA GLN A 76 7.78 -12.88 -10.04
C GLN A 76 9.05 -12.34 -10.70
N ASP A 77 8.92 -11.37 -11.60
CA ASP A 77 10.03 -10.68 -12.28
C ASP A 77 10.82 -9.70 -11.37
N GLY A 78 10.45 -9.61 -10.10
CA GLY A 78 11.15 -8.83 -9.09
C GLY A 78 10.70 -7.37 -8.97
N TRP A 79 9.54 -6.99 -9.51
CA TRP A 79 8.96 -5.69 -9.21
C TRP A 79 8.64 -5.54 -7.72
N GLY A 80 8.93 -4.38 -7.14
CA GLY A 80 8.67 -4.10 -5.73
C GLY A 80 7.17 -3.96 -5.45
N LEU A 81 6.56 -2.95 -6.08
CA LEU A 81 5.13 -2.67 -6.00
C LEU A 81 4.54 -2.58 -7.42
N VAL A 82 3.38 -3.18 -7.64
CA VAL A 82 2.69 -3.16 -8.93
C VAL A 82 1.26 -2.67 -8.71
N GLY A 83 0.98 -1.42 -9.06
CA GLY A 83 -0.34 -0.78 -9.00
C GLY A 83 -0.94 -0.61 -10.39
N LEU A 84 -1.95 -1.41 -10.73
CA LEU A 84 -2.68 -1.29 -12.00
C LEU A 84 -3.84 -0.29 -11.93
N TYR A 85 -4.08 0.25 -10.74
CA TYR A 85 -4.81 1.50 -10.53
C TYR A 85 -4.25 2.21 -9.30
N ARG A 86 -3.00 2.72 -9.38
CA ARG A 86 -2.31 3.34 -8.24
C ARG A 86 -2.39 2.43 -6.99
N PHE A 87 -2.71 2.99 -5.81
CA PHE A 87 -3.04 2.27 -4.58
C PHE A 87 -4.52 1.82 -4.48
N GLY A 88 -5.30 1.91 -5.55
CA GLY A 88 -6.67 1.38 -5.62
C GLY A 88 -6.74 -0.11 -5.96
N PHE A 89 -5.79 -0.60 -6.76
CA PHE A 89 -5.59 -2.02 -7.04
C PHE A 89 -4.10 -2.30 -7.27
N PHE A 90 -3.46 -2.94 -6.31
CA PHE A 90 -2.02 -3.13 -6.29
C PHE A 90 -1.58 -4.42 -5.60
N GLY A 91 -0.37 -4.88 -5.90
CA GLY A 91 0.23 -6.01 -5.21
C GLY A 91 1.73 -5.87 -4.97
N PHE A 92 2.20 -6.63 -3.99
CA PHE A 92 3.59 -6.68 -3.54
C PHE A 92 3.87 -8.04 -2.87
N LYS A 93 5.13 -8.33 -2.60
CA LYS A 93 5.53 -9.43 -1.70
C LYS A 93 5.78 -8.87 -0.30
N LYS A 94 5.39 -9.59 0.76
CA LYS A 94 5.62 -9.16 2.15
C LYS A 94 7.09 -8.82 2.44
N ASP A 95 8.03 -9.39 1.70
CA ASP A 95 9.45 -9.01 1.77
C ASP A 95 9.70 -7.52 1.52
N LEU A 96 8.82 -6.86 0.76
CA LEU A 96 8.85 -5.41 0.62
C LEU A 96 8.63 -4.72 1.97
N ILE A 97 7.59 -5.12 2.70
CA ILE A 97 7.27 -4.59 4.03
C ILE A 97 8.41 -4.85 5.00
N ARG A 98 9.04 -6.03 4.94
CA ARG A 98 10.23 -6.33 5.76
C ARG A 98 11.42 -5.41 5.44
N LYS A 99 11.53 -4.87 4.22
CA LYS A 99 12.59 -3.94 3.82
C LYS A 99 12.30 -2.47 4.11
N ILE A 100 11.06 -2.01 3.87
CA ILE A 100 10.73 -0.58 3.93
C ILE A 100 9.77 -0.21 5.06
N GLY A 101 9.30 -1.18 5.84
CA GLY A 101 8.31 -1.02 6.91
C GLY A 101 6.87 -1.15 6.43
N PHE A 102 5.95 -1.30 7.39
CA PHE A 102 4.50 -1.36 7.16
C PHE A 102 3.94 -0.03 6.62
N PHE A 103 2.64 -0.02 6.28
CA PHE A 103 1.94 1.24 6.09
C PHE A 103 1.91 2.00 7.40
N ASP A 104 2.26 3.29 7.40
CA ASP A 104 2.39 4.07 8.62
C ASP A 104 0.99 4.34 9.21
N GLU A 105 0.71 3.75 10.37
CA GLU A 105 -0.58 3.81 11.05
C GLU A 105 -0.87 5.19 11.66
N ARG A 106 0.14 6.06 11.73
CA ARG A 106 0.02 7.44 12.22
C ARG A 106 -0.69 8.36 11.22
N PHE A 107 -0.99 7.89 10.00
CA PHE A 107 -1.93 8.52 9.07
C PHE A 107 -3.40 8.31 9.51
N ILE A 108 -3.75 8.87 10.67
CA ILE A 108 -5.07 8.75 11.30
C ILE A 108 -6.18 9.36 10.44
N GLY A 109 -7.28 8.64 10.24
CA GLY A 109 -8.40 9.07 9.39
C GLY A 109 -8.14 8.94 7.89
N GLY A 110 -6.91 8.57 7.52
CA GLY A 110 -6.47 8.24 6.17
C GLY A 110 -5.88 9.41 5.36
N GLY A 111 -5.21 9.08 4.26
CA GLY A 111 -4.58 10.00 3.32
C GLY A 111 -3.07 10.12 3.52
N TYR A 112 -2.35 10.42 2.43
CA TYR A 112 -0.88 10.51 2.34
C TYR A 112 -0.11 9.19 2.51
N GLU A 113 -0.77 8.07 2.80
CA GLU A 113 -0.09 6.77 2.93
C GLU A 113 0.55 6.31 1.61
N ASP A 114 -0.13 6.54 0.50
CA ASP A 114 0.36 6.23 -0.85
C ASP A 114 1.60 7.06 -1.19
N ASN A 115 1.58 8.37 -0.88
CA ASN A 115 2.73 9.26 -1.05
C ASN A 115 3.92 8.83 -0.17
N ASP A 116 3.67 8.52 1.10
CA ASP A 116 4.69 8.05 2.04
C ASP A 116 5.34 6.76 1.55
N PHE A 117 4.53 5.76 1.22
CA PHE A 117 5.00 4.46 0.76
C PHE A 117 5.80 4.58 -0.55
N THR A 118 5.36 5.43 -1.47
CA THR A 118 6.05 5.69 -2.74
C THR A 118 7.41 6.38 -2.53
N ARG A 119 7.52 7.31 -1.57
CA ARG A 119 8.80 7.90 -1.20
C ARG A 119 9.75 6.89 -0.56
N ARG A 120 9.24 5.98 0.27
CA ARG A 120 10.04 4.89 0.86
C ARG A 120 10.54 3.90 -0.19
N LEU A 121 9.74 3.60 -1.22
CA LEU A 121 10.21 2.84 -2.38
C LEU A 121 11.40 3.51 -3.05
N LYS A 122 11.33 4.84 -3.28
CA LYS A 122 12.44 5.61 -3.86
C LYS A 122 13.66 5.63 -2.95
N GLU A 123 13.48 5.86 -1.65
CA GLU A 123 14.56 5.88 -0.65
C GLU A 123 15.30 4.53 -0.59
N ALA A 124 14.57 3.42 -0.66
CA ALA A 124 15.11 2.07 -0.68
C ALA A 124 15.61 1.60 -2.07
N ASN A 125 15.49 2.45 -3.10
CA ASN A 125 15.79 2.13 -4.49
C ASN A 125 15.05 0.89 -5.03
N ILE A 126 13.74 0.79 -4.78
CA ILE A 126 12.87 -0.34 -5.16
C ILE A 126 11.83 0.10 -6.20
N SER A 127 11.68 -0.66 -7.28
CA SER A 127 10.77 -0.32 -8.37
C SER A 127 9.29 -0.25 -7.99
N TYR A 128 8.60 0.67 -8.66
CA TYR A 128 7.15 0.85 -8.63
C TYR A 128 6.60 0.88 -10.04
N TYR A 129 5.66 0.00 -10.36
CA TYR A 129 4.84 0.09 -11.57
C TYR A 129 3.52 0.75 -11.22
N GLU A 130 3.31 1.96 -11.71
CA GLU A 130 2.12 2.77 -11.48
C GLU A 130 1.38 2.99 -12.80
N SER A 131 0.16 2.49 -12.88
CA SER A 131 -0.75 2.73 -14.01
C SER A 131 -2.20 2.92 -13.56
N GLU A 132 -3.04 3.27 -14.52
CA GLU A 132 -4.52 3.35 -14.42
C GLU A 132 -5.13 2.54 -15.57
N GLU A 133 -4.83 1.25 -15.61
CA GLU A 133 -5.18 0.39 -16.75
C GLU A 133 -6.44 -0.46 -16.54
N ILE A 134 -6.99 -0.47 -15.33
CA ILE A 134 -8.27 -1.12 -15.03
C ILE A 134 -9.39 -0.08 -14.86
N ASP A 135 -10.62 -0.54 -15.01
CA ASP A 135 -11.81 0.26 -14.73
C ASP A 135 -11.89 0.62 -13.24
N TYR A 136 -12.39 1.84 -12.99
CA TYR A 136 -12.51 2.37 -11.64
C TYR A 136 -13.76 3.22 -11.47
N ILE A 137 -14.50 2.99 -10.40
CA ILE A 137 -15.67 3.78 -10.06
C ILE A 137 -15.26 5.00 -9.24
N TYR A 138 -15.49 6.19 -9.80
CA TYR A 138 -15.23 7.46 -9.13
C TYR A 138 -16.31 7.76 -8.08
N LEU A 139 -16.05 7.35 -6.84
CA LEU A 139 -16.86 7.66 -5.67
C LEU A 139 -16.03 8.34 -4.57
N PRO A 140 -16.64 9.15 -3.69
CA PRO A 140 -15.98 9.68 -2.50
C PRO A 140 -15.36 8.57 -1.65
N THR A 141 -14.31 8.91 -0.91
CA THR A 141 -13.71 7.98 0.07
C THR A 141 -14.68 7.66 1.21
N SER A 142 -14.58 6.45 1.77
CA SER A 142 -15.27 6.08 3.02
C SER A 142 -14.51 6.55 4.26
N TRP A 143 -13.23 6.93 4.09
CA TRP A 143 -12.38 7.48 5.15
C TRP A 143 -12.58 8.99 5.27
N GLN A 144 -12.49 9.54 6.48
CA GLN A 144 -12.86 10.93 6.75
C GLN A 144 -11.66 11.88 6.55
N TYR A 145 -11.03 11.87 5.36
CA TYR A 145 -9.84 12.67 5.02
C TYR A 145 -9.99 14.15 5.35
N ALA A 146 -11.19 14.70 5.14
CA ALA A 146 -11.44 16.14 5.23
C ALA A 146 -11.66 16.66 6.65
N LYS A 147 -11.76 15.80 7.66
CA LYS A 147 -12.16 16.26 9.00
C LYS A 147 -11.01 16.76 9.85
N THR A 148 -9.76 16.45 9.51
CA THR A 148 -8.60 16.80 10.35
C THR A 148 -7.32 16.99 9.55
N ASN A 149 -6.50 17.98 9.91
CA ASN A 149 -5.16 18.19 9.33
C ASN A 149 -4.11 17.16 9.82
N PHE A 150 -4.49 16.11 10.57
CA PHE A 150 -3.54 15.19 11.21
C PHE A 150 -2.64 14.47 10.21
N THR A 151 -3.19 13.84 9.17
CA THR A 151 -2.40 13.10 8.17
C THR A 151 -1.47 14.01 7.38
N LYS A 152 -1.96 15.17 6.97
CA LYS A 152 -1.18 16.21 6.30
C LYS A 152 -0.03 16.68 7.18
N ASN A 153 -0.30 17.04 8.43
CA ASN A 153 0.72 17.50 9.37
C ASN A 153 1.75 16.39 9.66
N HIS A 154 1.31 15.14 9.83
CA HIS A 154 2.20 14.00 9.98
C HIS A 154 3.09 13.82 8.75
N PHE A 155 2.52 13.87 7.54
CA PHE A 155 3.28 13.76 6.29
C PHE A 155 4.39 14.80 6.17
N PHE A 156 4.05 16.08 6.42
CA PHE A 156 5.02 17.18 6.32
C PHE A 156 5.98 17.27 7.52
N LYS A 157 5.64 16.63 8.66
CA LYS A 157 6.58 16.41 9.76
C LYS A 157 7.56 15.28 9.42
N LYS A 158 7.10 14.22 8.76
CA LYS A 158 7.91 13.07 8.36
C LYS A 158 8.80 13.38 7.17
N TRP A 159 8.36 14.23 6.25
CA TRP A 159 9.06 14.50 5.01
C TRP A 159 9.22 16.00 4.74
N ARG A 160 10.49 16.43 4.64
CA ARG A 160 10.86 17.77 4.22
C ARG A 160 11.27 17.76 2.75
N GLU A 161 10.68 18.66 1.95
CA GLU A 161 11.05 18.85 0.55
C GLU A 161 11.71 20.22 0.35
N GLU A 162 12.92 20.21 -0.20
CA GLU A 162 13.73 21.39 -0.48
C GLU A 162 14.29 21.30 -1.91
N GLY A 163 13.63 21.96 -2.87
CA GLY A 163 13.98 21.84 -4.28
C GLY A 163 13.76 20.42 -4.80
N ASN A 164 14.84 19.74 -5.22
CA ASN A 164 14.80 18.35 -5.67
C ASN A 164 15.23 17.34 -4.58
N VAL A 165 15.44 17.80 -3.34
CA VAL A 165 15.83 16.95 -2.22
C VAL A 165 14.62 16.68 -1.34
N THR A 166 14.35 15.40 -1.08
CA THR A 166 13.34 14.96 -0.12
C THR A 166 14.04 14.26 1.03
N THR A 167 13.87 14.79 2.24
CA THR A 167 14.52 14.29 3.46
C THR A 167 13.48 13.67 4.39
N ARG A 168 13.68 12.41 4.77
CA ARG A 168 12.91 11.77 5.84
C ARG A 168 13.41 12.23 7.20
N GLN A 169 12.53 12.81 7.99
CA GLN A 169 12.81 13.39 9.30
C GLN A 169 12.36 12.53 10.48
N MET A 170 11.56 11.50 10.22
CA MET A 170 11.05 10.58 11.24
C MET A 170 11.31 9.14 10.82
N ALA A 171 11.69 8.31 11.79
CA ALA A 171 11.83 6.88 11.57
C ALA A 171 10.46 6.21 11.27
N GLU A 172 10.52 5.03 10.65
CA GLU A 172 9.36 4.15 10.63
C GLU A 172 9.04 3.69 12.05
N GLU A 173 7.75 3.55 12.34
CA GLU A 173 7.30 3.01 13.62
C GLU A 173 7.56 1.50 13.66
N ASP A 174 8.04 1.01 14.79
CA ASP A 174 8.20 -0.42 15.05
C ASP A 174 6.89 -1.00 15.58
N TYR A 175 6.03 -1.44 14.66
CA TYR A 175 4.79 -2.11 15.03
C TYR A 175 5.10 -3.54 15.51
N PRO A 176 4.40 -4.07 16.54
CA PRO A 176 4.61 -5.42 17.07
C PRO A 176 4.00 -6.50 16.15
N TYR A 177 4.17 -6.36 14.84
CA TYR A 177 3.71 -7.29 13.83
C TYR A 177 4.83 -8.23 13.42
N ASP A 178 4.53 -9.53 13.42
CA ASP A 178 5.44 -10.54 12.89
C ASP A 178 4.89 -11.08 11.56
N ILE A 179 5.64 -10.84 10.48
CA ILE A 179 5.38 -11.43 9.15
C ILE A 179 6.49 -12.39 8.73
N GLY A 180 7.29 -12.87 9.69
CA GLY A 180 8.44 -13.74 9.49
C GLY A 180 9.71 -13.00 9.06
N PRO A 181 10.83 -13.72 8.92
CA PRO A 181 12.14 -13.14 8.65
C PRO A 181 12.26 -12.58 7.22
N LEU A 182 13.21 -11.66 7.04
CA LEU A 182 13.58 -11.12 5.73
C LEU A 182 14.04 -12.23 4.78
N GLN A 183 13.39 -12.33 3.62
CA GLN A 183 13.68 -13.33 2.58
C GLN A 183 14.70 -12.84 1.55
N ASN A 184 15.12 -11.57 1.63
CA ASN A 184 16.13 -10.96 0.76
C ASN A 184 15.83 -11.11 -0.74
N ILE A 185 14.58 -10.86 -1.11
CA ILE A 185 14.18 -10.82 -2.51
C ILE A 185 14.92 -9.68 -3.21
N ASN A 186 15.51 -9.99 -4.36
CA ASN A 186 16.15 -9.01 -5.22
C ASN A 186 15.07 -8.24 -5.99
N PHE A 187 14.69 -7.09 -5.45
CA PHE A 187 13.81 -6.17 -6.14
C PHE A 187 14.56 -5.46 -7.26
N THR A 188 13.85 -5.19 -8.35
CA THR A 188 14.33 -4.29 -9.40
C THR A 188 14.41 -2.87 -8.86
N THR A 189 15.31 -2.08 -9.43
CA THR A 189 15.67 -0.75 -8.94
C THR A 189 14.69 0.35 -9.36
N PHE A 190 14.66 1.46 -8.63
CA PHE A 190 13.66 2.52 -8.83
C PHE A 190 13.78 3.22 -10.19
N ASP A 191 14.94 3.23 -10.84
CA ASP A 191 15.11 3.76 -12.19
C ASP A 191 14.22 3.05 -13.22
N LYS A 192 13.90 1.77 -13.00
CA LYS A 192 12.98 0.97 -13.83
C LYS A 192 11.51 1.30 -13.58
N SER A 193 11.19 2.08 -12.56
CA SER A 193 9.80 2.41 -12.21
C SER A 193 9.04 3.02 -13.39
N VAL A 194 7.77 2.64 -13.52
CA VAL A 194 6.81 3.31 -14.40
C VAL A 194 5.95 4.17 -13.48
N LEU A 195 5.93 5.48 -13.70
CA LEU A 195 5.19 6.43 -12.86
C LEU A 195 4.19 7.18 -13.73
N LEU A 196 3.04 7.52 -13.16
CA LEU A 196 2.07 8.38 -13.82
C LEU A 196 2.60 9.82 -13.90
N PRO A 197 2.09 10.65 -14.82
CA PRO A 197 2.62 11.99 -15.06
C PRO A 197 2.68 12.86 -13.79
N TYR A 198 1.71 12.80 -12.88
CA TYR A 198 1.78 13.62 -11.67
C TYR A 198 2.88 13.19 -10.67
N ASN A 199 3.42 11.98 -10.80
CA ASN A 199 4.52 11.45 -9.99
C ASN A 199 5.87 11.43 -10.72
N PHE A 200 5.97 11.89 -11.97
CA PHE A 200 7.21 11.77 -12.77
C PHE A 200 8.44 12.36 -12.07
N ARG A 201 8.25 13.47 -11.33
CA ARG A 201 9.32 14.18 -10.62
C ARG A 201 10.04 13.33 -9.58
N LEU A 202 9.37 12.30 -9.03
CA LEU A 202 9.97 11.43 -8.01
C LEU A 202 11.21 10.68 -8.54
N LYS A 203 11.32 10.45 -9.85
CA LYS A 203 12.54 9.87 -10.44
C LYS A 203 13.77 10.74 -10.21
N ASP A 204 13.60 12.06 -10.32
CA ASP A 204 14.68 13.05 -10.23
C ASP A 204 14.94 13.52 -8.80
N MET A 205 14.09 13.12 -7.84
CA MET A 205 14.27 13.45 -6.44
C MET A 205 15.45 12.70 -5.84
N ILE A 206 16.25 13.44 -5.06
CA ILE A 206 17.31 12.92 -4.23
C ILE A 206 16.71 12.63 -2.85
N MET A 207 16.74 11.36 -2.43
CA MET A 207 16.28 10.97 -1.10
C MET A 207 17.41 11.10 -0.09
N LYS A 208 17.10 11.64 1.08
CA LYS A 208 17.97 11.70 2.26
C LYS A 208 17.22 11.26 3.50
N THR A 209 17.96 10.86 4.53
CA THR A 209 17.43 10.58 5.86
C THR A 209 18.19 11.45 6.85
N ASP A 210 17.46 12.23 7.65
CA ASP A 210 17.98 13.14 8.67
C ASP A 210 16.99 13.12 9.84
N LEU A 211 17.11 12.09 10.67
CA LEU A 211 16.17 11.84 11.75
C LEU A 211 16.32 12.92 12.82
N VAL A 212 15.22 13.60 13.14
CA VAL A 212 15.18 14.59 14.20
C VAL A 212 14.75 13.87 15.48
N ASP A 213 15.60 13.91 16.50
CA ASP A 213 15.33 13.39 17.85
C ASP A 213 14.09 14.05 18.50
#